data_AF-A0A559VK43-F1
#
_entry.id   AF-A0A559VK43-F1
#
_cell.length_a   1.000
_cell.length_b   1.000
_cell.length_c   1.000
_cell.angle_alpha   90.00
_cell.angle_beta   90.00
_cell.angle_gamma   90.00
#
_symmetry.space_group_name_H-M   'P 1'
#
loop_
_entity.id
_entity.type
_entity.pdbx_description
1 polymer ?
#
loop_
_entity_poly.entity_id
_entity_poly.type
_entity_poly.pdbx_seq_one_letter_code
_entity_poly.pdbx_strand_id
1 'polypeptide(L)'
;MANDQLISAGTFTILGPGGHLTHMGKGEDIVVLPPDGNAQQLWEVKPESGTYTLRNVATGYYLGSEGDPNQPTMMIRGSKQPYPWRTAQGPDGDPDTYLLAPGASNDGLVLTYSLLRIFPPRVAILPSSEYRDPEWCFRAV
;
A
#
# COMPACT_ATOMS: atom_id res chain seq x y z
N MET A 1 -18.90 -10.99 17.92
CA MET A 1 -18.50 -10.21 16.73
C MET A 1 -17.16 -10.76 16.32
N ALA A 2 -17.09 -11.48 15.19
CA ALA A 2 -15.84 -12.05 14.72
C ALA A 2 -14.92 -10.89 14.35
N ASN A 3 -13.66 -10.97 14.77
CA ASN A 3 -12.67 -9.97 14.47
C ASN A 3 -12.25 -10.19 13.01
N ASP A 4 -12.86 -9.47 12.06
CA ASP A 4 -12.55 -9.52 10.61
C ASP A 4 -11.16 -8.88 10.31
N GLN A 5 -10.22 -9.08 11.22
CA GLN A 5 -8.85 -8.64 11.09
C GLN A 5 -8.12 -9.66 10.21
N LEU A 6 -7.92 -9.28 8.95
CA LEU A 6 -7.23 -10.07 7.94
C LEU A 6 -5.71 -10.05 8.14
N ILE A 7 -5.13 -8.90 8.51
CA ILE A 7 -3.68 -8.73 8.67
C ILE A 7 -3.34 -8.50 10.15
N SER A 8 -2.41 -9.29 10.68
CA SER A 8 -1.91 -9.09 12.04
C SER A 8 -1.05 -7.83 12.15
N ALA A 9 -1.00 -7.22 13.34
CA ALA A 9 -0.05 -6.13 13.58
C ALA A 9 1.39 -6.66 13.51
N GLY A 10 2.32 -5.90 12.93
CA GLY A 10 3.71 -6.32 12.82
C GLY A 10 4.49 -5.58 11.74
N THR A 11 5.73 -6.00 11.52
CA THR A 11 6.58 -5.49 10.44
C THR A 11 6.55 -6.44 9.26
N PHE A 12 6.29 -5.89 8.08
CA PHE A 12 6.15 -6.64 6.85
C PHE A 12 7.04 -6.06 5.76
N THR A 13 7.47 -6.94 4.88
CA THR A 13 7.77 -6.56 3.50
C THR A 13 6.48 -6.69 2.69
N ILE A 14 6.18 -5.69 1.86
CA ILE A 14 4.99 -5.69 1.01
C ILE A 14 5.44 -5.84 -0.44
N LEU A 15 4.97 -6.89 -1.09
CA LEU A 15 5.41 -7.30 -2.41
C LEU A 15 4.33 -6.96 -3.43
N GLY A 16 4.73 -6.37 -4.54
CA GLY A 16 3.92 -6.29 -5.74
C GLY A 16 4.65 -6.95 -6.93
N PRO A 17 4.00 -7.06 -8.09
CA PRO A 17 4.65 -7.37 -9.37
C PRO A 17 6.02 -6.68 -9.55
N GLY A 18 7.09 -7.48 -9.47
CA GLY A 18 8.45 -7.03 -9.77
C GLY A 18 9.26 -6.46 -8.60
N GLY A 19 8.76 -6.44 -7.35
CA GLY A 19 9.59 -6.07 -6.20
C GLY A 19 8.85 -5.74 -4.91
N HIS A 20 9.56 -5.04 -4.03
CA HIS A 20 9.11 -4.60 -2.73
C HIS A 20 8.68 -3.14 -2.77
N LEU A 21 7.55 -2.84 -2.13
CA LEU A 21 7.09 -1.49 -1.89
C LEU A 21 8.12 -0.75 -1.04
N THR A 22 8.64 0.34 -1.57
CA THR A 22 9.78 1.06 -1.03
C THR A 22 9.45 2.53 -0.93
N HIS A 23 9.75 3.14 0.22
CA HIS A 23 9.71 4.60 0.35
C HIS A 23 11.13 5.16 0.41
N MET A 24 11.53 5.87 -0.63
CA MET A 24 12.94 6.25 -0.84
C MET A 24 13.44 7.31 0.13
N GLY A 25 12.56 8.18 0.62
CA GLY A 25 12.95 9.29 1.49
C GLY A 25 11.83 10.30 1.69
N LYS A 26 12.08 11.29 2.55
CA LYS A 26 11.09 12.34 2.81
C LYS A 26 10.84 13.17 1.56
N GLY A 27 9.60 13.23 1.09
CA GLY A 27 9.21 13.98 -0.10
C GLY A 27 9.47 13.26 -1.42
N GLU A 28 10.02 12.04 -1.36
CA GLU A 28 10.18 11.15 -2.50
C GLU A 28 8.92 10.33 -2.73
N ASP A 29 8.77 9.83 -3.96
CA ASP A 29 7.66 8.94 -4.28
C ASP A 29 7.88 7.54 -3.67
N ILE A 30 6.78 6.84 -3.41
CA ILE A 30 6.75 5.42 -3.08
C ILE A 30 6.81 4.65 -4.39
N VAL A 31 7.71 3.66 -4.43
CA VAL A 31 8.11 2.93 -5.62
C VAL A 31 8.19 1.45 -5.34
N VAL A 32 8.34 0.64 -6.39
CA VAL A 32 8.59 -0.79 -6.29
C VAL A 32 10.01 -1.08 -6.78
N LEU A 33 10.83 -1.70 -5.92
CA LEU A 33 12.25 -1.97 -6.19
C LEU A 33 12.60 -3.43 -5.86
N PRO A 34 13.68 -3.99 -6.44
CA PRO A 34 14.20 -5.28 -6.02
C PRO A 34 14.47 -5.34 -4.51
N PRO A 35 14.41 -6.52 -3.88
CA PRO A 35 14.75 -6.70 -2.47
C PRO A 35 16.15 -6.19 -2.17
N ASP A 36 16.29 -5.32 -1.17
CA ASP A 36 17.58 -4.85 -0.67
C ASP A 36 17.79 -5.09 0.84
N GLY A 37 16.73 -5.49 1.55
CA GLY A 37 16.75 -5.76 2.99
C GLY A 37 16.83 -4.52 3.87
N ASN A 38 16.74 -3.31 3.30
CA ASN A 38 16.82 -2.07 4.04
C ASN A 38 15.47 -1.69 4.65
N ALA A 39 15.52 -0.88 5.72
CA ALA A 39 14.35 -0.39 6.42
C ALA A 39 13.36 0.42 5.53
N GLN A 40 13.80 0.90 4.36
CA GLN A 40 12.95 1.58 3.38
C GLN A 40 11.92 0.64 2.73
N GLN A 41 12.16 -0.68 2.77
CA GLN A 41 11.26 -1.72 2.27
C GLN A 41 10.40 -2.36 3.37
N LEU A 42 10.59 -1.90 4.62
CA LEU A 42 9.88 -2.42 5.78
C LEU A 42 8.73 -1.50 6.17
N TRP A 43 7.57 -2.11 6.40
CA TRP A 43 6.33 -1.42 6.74
C TRP A 43 5.76 -1.98 8.04
N GLU A 44 5.59 -1.11 9.03
CA GLU A 44 4.82 -1.41 10.23
C GLU A 44 3.33 -1.32 9.88
N VAL A 45 2.65 -2.46 9.94
CA VAL A 45 1.21 -2.58 9.70
C VAL A 45 0.50 -2.59 11.04
N LYS A 46 -0.47 -1.69 11.19
CA LYS A 46 -1.26 -1.59 12.41
C LYS A 46 -2.76 -1.60 12.07
N PRO A 47 -3.54 -2.56 12.60
CA PRO A 47 -4.99 -2.58 12.48
C PRO A 47 -5.62 -1.47 13.34
N GLU A 48 -6.64 -0.80 12.80
CA GLU A 48 -7.40 0.26 13.46
C GLU A 48 -8.88 0.17 13.07
N SER A 49 -9.74 -0.31 13.98
CA SER A 49 -11.21 -0.29 13.86
C SER A 49 -11.77 -0.56 12.45
N GLY A 50 -11.36 -1.68 11.84
CA GLY A 50 -11.81 -2.09 10.50
C GLY A 50 -11.00 -1.56 9.33
N THR A 51 -9.90 -0.85 9.60
CA THR A 51 -8.91 -0.39 8.62
C THR A 51 -7.49 -0.73 9.07
N TYR A 52 -6.51 -0.43 8.24
CA TYR A 52 -5.09 -0.65 8.50
C TYR A 52 -4.31 0.62 8.19
N THR A 53 -3.28 0.89 8.97
CA THR A 53 -2.28 1.90 8.64
C THR A 53 -0.96 1.21 8.38
N LEU A 54 -0.22 1.72 7.40
CA LEU A 54 1.04 1.14 6.94
C LEU A 54 2.10 2.22 7.04
N ARG A 55 3.00 2.13 8.03
CA ARG A 55 4.03 3.12 8.29
C ARG A 55 5.40 2.60 7.87
N ASN A 56 6.09 3.32 7.00
CA ASN A 56 7.45 2.96 6.61
C ASN A 56 8.42 3.05 7.79
N VAL A 57 9.20 2.00 8.04
CA VAL A 57 10.11 1.92 9.19
C VAL A 57 11.26 2.94 9.08
N ALA A 58 11.81 3.17 7.89
CA ALA A 58 12.92 4.11 7.72
C ALA A 58 12.50 5.58 7.82
N THR A 59 11.39 5.96 7.19
CA THR A 59 11.01 7.38 7.09
C THR A 59 9.95 7.82 8.10
N GLY A 60 9.17 6.87 8.63
CA GLY A 60 8.03 7.13 9.50
C GLY A 60 6.78 7.67 8.79
N TYR A 61 6.79 7.77 7.46
CA TYR A 61 5.63 8.19 6.65
C TYR A 61 4.70 7.01 6.40
N TYR A 62 3.41 7.30 6.23
CA TYR A 62 2.40 6.31 5.92
C TYR A 62 2.25 6.11 4.42
N LEU A 63 1.99 4.88 3.99
CA LEU A 63 1.55 4.60 2.63
C LEU A 63 0.20 5.28 2.42
N GLY A 64 0.12 6.25 1.52
CA GLY A 64 -1.09 7.04 1.31
C GLY A 64 -0.78 8.41 0.74
N SER A 65 -1.81 9.10 0.28
CA SER A 65 -1.71 10.46 -0.25
C SER A 65 -2.18 11.49 0.77
N GLU A 66 -1.65 12.71 0.70
CA GLU A 66 -2.15 13.85 1.52
C GLU A 66 -3.32 14.59 0.82
N GLY A 67 -3.77 14.11 -0.34
CA GLY A 67 -4.86 14.70 -1.13
C GLY A 67 -6.25 14.16 -0.76
N ASP A 68 -7.25 14.53 -1.55
CA ASP A 68 -8.62 14.01 -1.42
C ASP A 68 -8.65 12.49 -1.66
N PRO A 69 -9.08 11.67 -0.68
CA PRO A 69 -9.12 10.21 -0.81
C PRO A 69 -10.14 9.71 -1.84
N ASN A 70 -11.06 10.56 -2.32
CA ASN A 70 -12.00 10.24 -3.39
C ASN A 70 -11.45 10.53 -4.79
N GLN A 71 -10.25 11.11 -4.89
CA GLN A 71 -9.65 11.44 -6.18
C GLN A 71 -8.51 10.49 -6.55
N PRO A 72 -8.43 10.06 -7.82
CA PRO A 72 -7.30 9.32 -8.32
C PRO A 72 -5.97 10.07 -8.09
N THR A 73 -4.95 9.36 -7.65
CA THR A 73 -3.62 9.90 -7.37
C THR A 73 -2.57 9.11 -8.14
N MET A 74 -1.95 9.74 -9.15
CA MET A 74 -0.98 9.08 -10.04
C MET A 74 0.41 8.83 -9.41
N MET A 75 0.74 9.54 -8.33
CA MET A 75 2.02 9.44 -7.62
C MET A 75 1.79 9.59 -6.12
N ILE A 76 2.25 8.63 -5.34
CA ILE A 76 2.13 8.65 -3.88
C ILE A 76 3.49 8.97 -3.27
N ARG A 77 3.57 10.02 -2.45
CA ARG A 77 4.80 10.42 -1.72
C ARG A 77 4.85 10.00 -0.26
N GLY A 78 3.87 9.19 0.12
CA GLY A 78 3.53 8.94 1.51
C GLY A 78 2.84 10.14 2.18
N SER A 79 2.19 9.86 3.29
CA SER A 79 1.48 10.83 4.12
C SER A 79 2.20 10.99 5.46
N LYS A 80 2.26 12.20 6.00
CA LYS A 80 2.71 12.43 7.38
C LYS A 80 1.69 11.99 8.42
N GLN A 81 0.43 11.91 8.04
CA GLN A 81 -0.67 11.48 8.91
C GLN A 81 -1.04 10.01 8.62
N PRO A 82 -1.55 9.26 9.61
CA PRO A 82 -2.06 7.92 9.37
C PRO A 82 -3.07 7.91 8.21
N TYR A 83 -2.83 7.04 7.24
CA TYR A 83 -3.71 6.89 6.09
C TYR A 83 -4.42 5.53 6.20
N PRO A 84 -5.73 5.52 6.46
CA PRO A 84 -6.45 4.27 6.66
C PRO A 84 -6.66 3.55 5.33
N TRP A 85 -6.41 2.24 5.32
CA TRP A 85 -6.69 1.33 4.21
C TRP A 85 -7.73 0.31 4.64
N ARG A 86 -8.74 0.08 3.81
CA ARG A 86 -9.55 -1.14 3.87
C ARG A 86 -8.85 -2.22 3.05
N THR A 87 -8.84 -3.43 3.58
CA THR A 87 -8.29 -4.59 2.89
C THR A 87 -9.41 -5.52 2.44
N ALA A 88 -9.20 -6.17 1.30
CA ALA A 88 -9.96 -7.33 0.87
C ALA A 88 -8.98 -8.40 0.38
N GLN A 89 -9.34 -9.67 0.49
CA GLN A 89 -8.53 -10.76 -0.06
C GLN A 89 -8.34 -10.58 -1.57
N GLY A 90 -7.13 -10.87 -2.06
CA GLY A 90 -6.80 -10.88 -3.48
C GLY A 90 -7.61 -11.95 -4.24
N PRO A 91 -7.95 -11.72 -5.52
CA PRO A 91 -8.63 -12.72 -6.34
C PRO A 91 -7.74 -13.91 -6.72
N ASP A 92 -6.41 -13.83 -6.52
CA ASP A 92 -5.46 -14.92 -6.80
C ASP A 92 -5.61 -16.15 -5.87
N GLY A 93 -6.29 -15.98 -4.73
CA GLY A 93 -6.52 -17.03 -3.74
C GLY A 93 -5.35 -17.27 -2.79
N ASP A 94 -4.29 -16.47 -2.86
CA ASP A 94 -3.20 -16.48 -1.87
C ASP A 94 -3.68 -15.77 -0.59
N PRO A 95 -3.67 -16.44 0.58
CA PRO A 95 -4.16 -15.85 1.83
C PRO A 95 -3.35 -14.65 2.31
N ASP A 96 -2.12 -14.46 1.81
CA ASP A 96 -1.23 -13.37 2.18
C ASP A 96 -1.31 -12.18 1.19
N THR A 97 -2.18 -12.26 0.19
CA THR A 97 -2.34 -11.25 -0.86
C THR A 97 -3.63 -10.45 -0.68
N TYR A 98 -3.51 -9.11 -0.76
CA TYR A 98 -4.62 -8.20 -0.45
C TYR A 98 -4.76 -7.07 -1.46
N LEU A 99 -6.01 -6.68 -1.70
CA LEU A 99 -6.35 -5.39 -2.29
C LEU A 99 -6.36 -4.31 -1.20
N LEU A 100 -5.79 -3.14 -1.49
CA LEU A 100 -5.78 -2.00 -0.59
C LEU A 100 -6.62 -0.87 -1.16
N ALA A 101 -7.75 -0.55 -0.53
CA ALA A 101 -8.60 0.57 -0.89
C ALA A 101 -8.53 1.68 0.16
N PRO A 102 -8.49 2.98 -0.19
CA PRO A 102 -8.51 4.04 0.81
C PRO A 102 -9.73 3.94 1.72
N GLY A 103 -9.53 3.96 3.03
CA GLY A 103 -10.58 3.71 4.01
C GLY A 103 -11.66 4.79 4.07
N ALA A 104 -11.34 6.01 3.62
CA ALA A 104 -12.28 7.11 3.51
C ALA A 104 -12.97 7.22 2.13
N SER A 105 -12.52 6.45 1.13
CA SER A 105 -13.05 6.55 -0.25
C SER A 105 -14.33 5.74 -0.43
N ASN A 106 -15.25 6.22 -1.26
CA ASN A 106 -16.43 5.46 -1.72
C ASN A 106 -16.36 5.08 -3.21
N ASP A 107 -15.30 5.46 -3.92
CA ASP A 107 -15.25 5.46 -5.39
C ASP A 107 -14.53 4.25 -6.00
N GLY A 108 -14.44 3.13 -5.26
CA GLY A 108 -13.84 1.90 -5.78
C GLY A 108 -12.34 2.02 -6.14
N LEU A 109 -11.65 3.00 -5.56
CA LEU A 109 -10.22 3.23 -5.73
C LEU A 109 -9.39 2.20 -4.98
N VAL A 110 -8.25 1.81 -5.57
CA VAL A 110 -7.30 0.86 -4.99
C VAL A 110 -5.85 1.31 -5.20
N LEU A 111 -4.95 0.88 -4.32
CA LEU A 111 -3.52 0.97 -4.50
C LEU A 111 -3.11 0.06 -5.66
N THR A 112 -2.48 0.62 -6.66
CA THR A 112 -2.01 -0.08 -7.85
C THR A 112 -0.72 0.55 -8.37
N TYR A 113 -0.22 0.09 -9.50
CA TYR A 113 0.88 0.72 -10.21
C TYR A 113 0.43 2.00 -10.89
N SER A 114 1.30 3.01 -10.89
CA SER A 114 1.11 4.20 -11.69
C SER A 114 1.11 3.85 -13.17
N LEU A 115 0.21 4.48 -13.93
CA LEU A 115 0.20 4.41 -15.39
C LEU A 115 1.40 5.11 -16.04
N LEU A 116 2.11 5.94 -15.26
CA LEU A 116 3.31 6.61 -15.71
C LEU A 116 4.45 5.58 -15.77
N ARG A 117 4.91 5.28 -16.99
CA ARG A 117 6.01 4.34 -17.26
C ARG A 117 7.39 4.96 -16.97
N ILE A 118 7.55 5.49 -15.76
CA ILE A 118 8.78 6.11 -15.27
C ILE A 118 9.49 5.09 -14.37
N PHE A 119 10.82 5.02 -14.46
CA PHE A 119 11.63 4.17 -13.59
C PHE A 119 12.17 4.97 -12.40
N PRO A 120 12.18 4.40 -11.17
CA PRO A 120 11.60 3.09 -10.81
C PRO A 120 10.06 3.11 -10.83
N PRO A 121 9.39 1.94 -11.01
CA PRO A 121 7.93 1.85 -11.04
C PRO A 121 7.30 2.48 -9.80
N ARG A 122 6.36 3.39 -10.00
CA ARG A 122 5.66 4.10 -8.92
C ARG A 122 4.33 3.43 -8.60
N VAL A 123 3.84 3.66 -7.38
CA VAL A 123 2.47 3.31 -7.00
C VAL A 123 1.51 4.50 -7.11
N ALA A 124 0.24 4.19 -7.28
CA ALA A 124 -0.86 5.12 -7.49
C ALA A 124 -2.13 4.62 -6.80
N ILE A 125 -3.11 5.50 -6.63
CA ILE A 125 -4.45 5.19 -6.16
C ILE A 125 -5.40 5.44 -7.33
N LEU A 126 -5.93 4.40 -7.95
CA LEU A 126 -6.69 4.51 -9.20
C LEU A 126 -7.94 3.59 -9.15
N PRO A 127 -8.95 3.79 -10.02
CA PRO A 127 -10.15 2.96 -10.04
C PRO A 127 -9.84 1.48 -10.32
N SER A 128 -10.34 0.57 -9.48
CA SER A 128 -10.07 -0.87 -9.59
C SER A 128 -10.48 -1.49 -10.93
N SER A 129 -11.54 -0.99 -11.58
CA SER A 129 -12.06 -1.49 -12.86
C SER A 129 -11.08 -1.36 -14.02
N GLU A 130 -10.05 -0.53 -13.90
CA GLU A 130 -9.12 -0.23 -14.99
C GLU A 130 -7.82 -1.05 -14.94
N TYR A 131 -7.60 -1.87 -13.89
CA TYR A 131 -6.29 -2.52 -13.64
C TYR A 131 -6.43 -4.01 -13.36
N ARG A 132 -5.52 -4.82 -13.94
CA ARG A 132 -5.61 -6.28 -13.89
C ARG A 132 -5.13 -6.89 -12.57
N ASP A 133 -4.12 -6.33 -11.90
CA ASP A 133 -3.49 -7.00 -10.74
C ASP A 133 -3.11 -5.99 -9.61
N PRO A 134 -4.05 -5.39 -8.87
CA PRO A 134 -3.77 -4.41 -7.81
C PRO A 134 -3.46 -5.08 -6.45
N GLU A 135 -2.83 -6.25 -6.48
CA GLU A 135 -2.68 -7.11 -5.32
C GLU A 135 -1.30 -6.96 -4.67
N TRP A 136 -1.29 -6.99 -3.34
CA TRP A 136 -0.10 -6.78 -2.52
C TRP A 136 0.06 -7.92 -1.53
N CYS A 137 1.17 -8.64 -1.62
CA CYS A 137 1.48 -9.75 -0.73
C CYS A 137 2.23 -9.23 0.51
N PHE A 138 1.77 -9.60 1.71
CA PHE A 138 2.34 -9.18 2.98
C PHE A 138 3.17 -10.31 3.58
N ARG A 139 4.49 -10.16 3.61
CA ARG A 139 5.41 -11.13 4.24
C ARG A 139 5.96 -10.58 5.53
N ALA A 140 5.66 -11.25 6.65
CA ALA A 140 6.20 -10.91 7.95
C ALA A 140 7.74 -11.04 7.96
N VAL A 141 8.40 -10.16 8.70
CA VAL A 141 9.87 -10.11 8.90
C VAL A 141 10.26 -10.76 10.23
#